data_AF-A0A1J7BNY2-F1
#
_entry.id   AF-A0A1J7BNY2-F1
#
_cell.length_a   1.000
_cell.length_b   1.000
_cell.length_c   1.000
_cell.angle_alpha   90.00
_cell.angle_beta   90.00
_cell.angle_gamma   90.00
#
_symmetry.space_group_name_H-M   'P 1'
#
loop_
_entity.id
_entity.type
_entity.pdbx_description
1 polymer ?
#
loop_
_entity_poly.entity_id
_entity_poly.type
_entity_poly.pdbx_seq_one_letter_code
_entity_poly.pdbx_strand_id
1 'polypeptide(L)'
;MDRIIFTRLELYNLVWKFPIIQIAKHYEISSMGIKNACEKMEIPLPGSKHWVKLNYKRQIAPKLAEGYTGNNYIIIMRKAYESQLRKIVKATPLNEMIKTIESDSKAPLLVSDTWVKPNVFIKETQIFWENKKSKKKTKNDLEKVLHLNVAGKNLNRALLFLDALIKLLEYRGHQLERMPEGRGILFTTEHIKISIHLREALKRIPPKFDQENAEYIFTGDFILQIKTGSYMKEWREGRISLEKILVPIVAKLELIAAEEQQWKETACETSLDEKVKTE
;
A
#
# COMPACT_ATOMS: atom_id res chain seq x y z
N MET A 1 -9.55 31.05 -1.18
CA MET A 1 -9.20 31.41 0.22
C MET A 1 -9.14 30.13 1.03
N ASP A 2 -7.93 29.63 1.30
CA ASP A 2 -7.70 28.26 1.79
C ASP A 2 -7.69 28.12 3.32
N ARG A 3 -7.88 29.25 4.01
CA ARG A 3 -7.83 29.38 5.46
C ARG A 3 -9.06 30.13 5.95
N ILE A 4 -9.55 29.76 7.12
CA ILE A 4 -10.60 30.46 7.84
C ILE A 4 -10.05 30.87 9.19
N ILE A 5 -10.36 32.10 9.61
CA ILE A 5 -9.92 32.67 10.87
C ILE A 5 -11.15 32.74 11.77
N PHE A 6 -11.03 32.23 12.99
CA PHE A 6 -12.05 32.39 14.03
C PHE A 6 -11.45 33.11 15.23
N THR A 7 -12.19 34.05 15.81
CA THR A 7 -11.87 34.53 17.15
C THR A 7 -12.29 33.50 18.21
N ARG A 8 -11.69 33.57 19.41
CA ARG A 8 -12.02 32.68 20.54
C ARG A 8 -13.51 32.73 20.88
N LEU A 9 -14.09 33.93 20.90
CA LEU A 9 -15.51 34.12 21.21
C LEU A 9 -16.42 33.60 20.11
N GLU A 10 -16.09 33.88 18.84
CA GLU A 10 -16.86 33.35 17.71
C GLU A 10 -16.85 31.83 17.70
N LEU A 11 -15.68 31.20 17.85
CA LEU A 11 -15.56 29.74 17.84
C LEU A 11 -16.36 29.12 18.98
N TYR A 12 -16.30 29.68 20.19
CA TYR A 12 -17.11 29.27 21.34
C TYR A 12 -18.61 29.36 21.04
N ASN A 13 -19.10 30.51 20.57
CA ASN A 13 -20.51 30.68 20.24
C ASN A 13 -20.97 29.68 19.17
N LEU A 14 -20.11 29.40 18.21
CA LEU A 14 -20.39 28.52 17.09
C LEU A 14 -20.51 27.06 17.54
N VAL A 15 -19.56 26.56 18.36
CA VAL A 15 -19.58 25.17 18.87
C VAL A 15 -20.68 24.93 19.89
N TRP A 16 -21.17 25.96 20.59
CA TRP A 16 -22.31 25.84 21.50
C TRP A 16 -23.67 25.99 20.80
N LYS A 17 -23.70 26.65 19.63
CA LYS A 17 -24.92 26.82 18.82
C LYS A 17 -25.17 25.66 17.86
N PHE A 18 -24.13 25.10 17.25
CA PHE A 18 -24.24 24.05 16.24
C PHE A 18 -23.35 22.82 16.52
N PRO A 19 -23.78 21.60 16.19
CA PRO A 19 -22.92 20.41 16.25
C PRO A 19 -21.68 20.57 15.36
N ILE A 20 -20.51 20.11 15.84
CA ILE A 20 -19.22 20.19 15.12
C ILE A 20 -19.31 19.66 13.68
N ILE A 21 -20.10 18.61 13.43
CA ILE A 21 -20.30 18.05 12.09
C ILE A 21 -20.94 19.06 11.14
N GLN A 22 -21.93 19.83 11.61
CA GLN A 22 -22.58 20.87 10.80
C GLN A 22 -21.61 22.01 10.50
N ILE A 23 -20.83 22.43 11.51
CA ILE A 23 -19.79 23.45 11.37
C ILE A 23 -18.74 23.02 10.34
N ALA A 24 -18.23 21.79 10.47
CA ALA A 24 -17.25 21.20 9.58
C ALA A 24 -17.74 21.04 8.14
N LYS A 25 -19.06 20.96 7.93
CA LYS A 25 -19.68 20.93 6.60
C LYS A 25 -19.83 22.35 6.05
N HIS A 26 -20.35 23.27 6.84
CA HIS A 26 -20.61 24.65 6.42
C HIS A 26 -19.34 25.41 6.06
N TYR A 27 -18.30 25.27 6.88
CA TYR A 27 -17.01 25.94 6.70
C TYR A 27 -16.01 25.09 5.90
N GLU A 28 -16.39 23.89 5.46
CA GLU A 28 -15.51 22.96 4.73
C GLU A 28 -14.18 22.64 5.44
N ILE A 29 -14.16 22.69 6.77
CA ILE A 29 -12.97 22.41 7.62
C ILE A 29 -13.09 21.03 8.28
N SER A 30 -11.97 20.45 8.74
CA SER A 30 -11.97 19.15 9.43
C SER A 30 -12.57 19.26 10.83
N SER A 31 -13.41 18.28 11.20
CA SER A 31 -13.99 18.20 12.55
C SER A 31 -12.90 18.10 13.62
N MET A 32 -11.77 17.47 13.27
CA MET A 32 -10.59 17.41 14.13
C MET A 32 -9.91 18.78 14.25
N GLY A 33 -9.81 19.54 13.15
CA GLY A 33 -9.29 20.91 13.17
C GLY A 33 -10.07 21.82 14.11
N ILE A 34 -11.41 21.70 14.14
CA ILE A 34 -12.26 22.44 15.10
C ILE A 34 -11.98 22.01 16.53
N LYS A 35 -11.87 20.70 16.80
CA LYS A 35 -11.59 20.19 18.16
C LYS A 35 -10.23 20.65 18.68
N ASN A 36 -9.19 20.51 17.86
CA ASN A 36 -7.84 20.95 18.20
C ASN A 36 -7.78 22.48 18.40
N ALA A 37 -8.57 23.23 17.61
CA ALA A 37 -8.69 24.67 17.79
C ALA A 37 -9.34 25.04 19.13
N CYS A 38 -10.39 24.31 19.52
CA CYS A 38 -11.04 24.50 20.81
C CYS A 38 -10.10 24.13 21.97
N GLU A 39 -9.35 23.04 21.84
CA GLU A 39 -8.34 22.63 22.84
C GLU A 39 -7.24 23.69 23.02
N LYS A 40 -6.67 24.20 21.92
CA LYS A 40 -5.64 25.26 21.94
C LYS A 40 -6.13 26.59 22.52
N MET A 41 -7.42 26.88 22.39
CA MET A 41 -8.04 28.11 22.91
C MET A 41 -8.70 27.93 24.27
N GLU A 42 -8.54 26.75 24.88
CA GLU A 42 -9.17 26.36 26.16
C GLU A 42 -10.69 26.59 26.14
N ILE A 43 -11.31 26.29 25.00
CA ILE A 43 -12.75 26.42 24.76
C ILE A 43 -13.41 25.11 25.20
N PRO A 44 -14.32 25.15 26.19
CA PRO A 44 -15.04 23.96 26.62
C PRO A 44 -15.99 23.46 25.52
N LEU A 45 -15.91 22.18 25.20
CA LEU A 45 -16.76 21.55 24.20
C LEU A 45 -18.02 20.94 24.84
N PRO A 46 -19.19 21.08 24.19
CA PRO A 46 -20.40 20.42 24.67
C PRO A 46 -20.28 18.89 24.54
N GLY A 47 -20.54 18.17 25.62
CA GLY A 47 -20.57 16.71 25.61
C GLY A 47 -21.70 16.14 24.74
N SER A 48 -21.59 14.87 24.32
CA SER A 48 -22.57 14.22 23.42
C SER A 48 -24.03 14.32 23.91
N LYS A 49 -24.24 14.31 25.23
CA LYS A 49 -25.57 14.45 25.86
C LYS A 49 -26.22 15.81 25.60
N HIS A 50 -25.46 16.85 25.30
CA HIS A 50 -25.98 18.20 25.00
C HIS A 50 -26.82 18.19 23.72
N TRP A 51 -26.36 17.49 22.68
CA TRP A 51 -26.99 17.50 21.36
C TRP A 51 -28.21 16.59 21.24
N VAL A 52 -28.32 15.58 22.11
CA VAL A 52 -29.47 14.65 22.16
C VAL A 52 -30.70 15.31 22.81
N LYS A 53 -30.52 16.29 23.69
CA LYS A 53 -31.61 16.98 24.36
C LYS A 53 -32.28 18.03 23.45
N LEU A 54 -33.60 18.16 23.62
CA LEU A 54 -34.38 19.25 23.02
C LEU A 54 -33.80 20.62 23.41
N ASN A 55 -33.88 21.60 22.51
CA ASN A 55 -33.19 22.90 22.62
C ASN A 55 -33.38 23.60 23.98
N TYR A 56 -34.57 23.52 24.58
CA TYR A 56 -34.91 24.15 25.85
C TYR A 56 -34.42 23.39 27.10
N LYS A 57 -33.92 22.15 26.97
CA LYS A 57 -33.35 21.33 28.05
C LYS A 57 -31.82 21.21 27.97
N ARG A 58 -31.18 21.97 27.08
CA ARG A 58 -29.73 21.98 26.90
C ARG A 58 -29.05 22.67 28.08
N GLN A 59 -27.91 22.13 28.51
CA GLN A 59 -27.11 22.75 29.56
C GLN A 59 -26.61 24.12 29.09
N ILE A 60 -26.63 25.09 29.99
CA ILE A 60 -26.09 26.43 29.74
C ILE A 60 -24.59 26.29 29.46
N ALA A 61 -24.12 26.97 28.43
CA ALA A 61 -22.72 26.97 28.07
C ALA A 61 -21.87 27.50 29.26
N PRO A 62 -20.81 26.79 29.69
CA PRO A 62 -19.94 27.24 30.76
C PRO A 62 -19.22 28.52 30.32
N LYS A 63 -19.01 29.45 31.25
CA LYS A 63 -18.29 30.69 30.98
C LYS A 63 -16.86 30.37 30.52
N LEU A 64 -16.37 31.14 29.54
CA LEU A 64 -14.98 31.07 29.10
C LEU A 64 -14.04 31.47 30.25
N ALA A 65 -12.88 30.83 30.34
CA ALA A 65 -11.88 31.17 31.35
C ALA A 65 -11.43 32.64 31.18
N GLU A 66 -11.49 33.39 32.29
CA GLU A 66 -11.22 34.84 32.36
C GLU A 66 -9.72 35.18 32.26
N GLY A 67 -8.83 34.20 32.42
CA GLY A 67 -7.35 34.36 32.42
C GLY A 67 -6.61 33.83 31.18
N TYR A 68 -7.26 33.69 30.03
CA TYR A 68 -6.61 33.17 28.83
C TYR A 68 -5.58 34.17 28.26
N THR A 69 -4.30 33.78 28.25
CA THR A 69 -3.17 34.58 27.75
C THR A 69 -2.75 34.24 26.31
N GLY A 70 -3.45 33.31 25.66
CA GLY A 70 -3.13 32.88 24.30
C GLY A 70 -3.68 33.80 23.20
N ASN A 71 -3.41 33.44 21.95
CA ASN A 71 -3.86 34.21 20.78
C ASN A 71 -5.39 34.22 20.67
N ASN A 72 -5.98 35.41 20.53
CA ASN A 72 -7.44 35.58 20.44
C ASN A 72 -8.04 35.10 19.10
N TYR A 73 -7.21 34.74 18.13
CA TYR A 73 -7.64 34.21 16.84
C TYR A 73 -6.90 32.91 16.50
N ILE A 74 -7.59 32.01 15.78
CA ILE A 74 -7.04 30.75 15.30
C ILE A 74 -7.36 30.59 13.83
N ILE A 75 -6.39 30.03 13.11
CA ILE A 75 -6.50 29.76 11.69
C ILE A 75 -6.75 28.27 11.51
N ILE A 76 -7.83 27.93 10.82
CA ILE A 76 -8.17 26.55 10.46
C ILE A 76 -8.14 26.44 8.93
N MET A 77 -7.43 25.43 8.43
CA MET A 77 -7.31 25.16 6.99
C MET A 77 -8.58 24.47 6.48
N ARG A 78 -9.01 24.82 5.26
CA ARG A 78 -10.08 24.08 4.58
C ARG A 78 -9.62 22.67 4.24
N LYS A 79 -10.54 21.70 4.28
CA LYS A 79 -10.30 20.26 4.01
C LYS A 79 -9.63 20.00 2.68
N ALA A 80 -10.01 20.72 1.62
CA ALA A 80 -9.44 20.53 0.29
C ALA A 80 -7.93 20.83 0.29
N TYR A 81 -7.54 21.95 0.89
CA TYR A 81 -6.15 22.37 0.99
C TYR A 81 -5.38 21.54 2.03
N GLU A 82 -6.01 21.20 3.16
CA GLU A 82 -5.43 20.29 4.16
C GLU A 82 -5.15 18.89 3.56
N SER A 83 -6.03 18.41 2.67
CA SER A 83 -5.82 17.15 1.93
C SER A 83 -4.64 17.24 0.96
N GLN A 84 -4.53 18.34 0.22
CA GLN A 84 -3.39 18.60 -0.66
C GLN A 84 -2.07 18.69 0.14
N LEU A 85 -2.05 19.44 1.24
CA LEU A 85 -0.89 19.50 2.13
C LEU A 85 -0.56 18.14 2.76
N ARG A 86 -1.53 17.34 3.21
CA ARG A 86 -1.25 15.99 3.72
C ARG A 86 -0.67 15.07 2.65
N LYS A 87 -1.05 15.22 1.37
CA LYS A 87 -0.40 14.52 0.25
C LYS A 87 1.05 14.98 0.05
N ILE A 88 1.35 16.24 0.31
CA ILE A 88 2.70 16.82 0.20
C ILE A 88 3.58 16.45 1.41
N VAL A 89 3.02 16.51 2.62
CA VAL A 89 3.73 16.34 3.91
C VAL A 89 3.90 14.87 4.30
N LYS A 90 3.06 13.96 3.80
CA LYS A 90 3.32 12.50 3.93
C LYS A 90 4.18 11.99 2.77
N ALA A 91 5.33 12.62 2.56
CA ALA A 91 6.38 12.00 1.76
C ALA A 91 6.94 10.83 2.58
N THR A 92 6.35 9.64 2.41
CA THR A 92 7.00 8.40 2.84
C THR A 92 8.10 8.08 1.83
N PRO A 93 9.17 7.36 2.22
CA PRO A 93 10.19 6.87 1.28
C PRO A 93 9.56 6.16 0.07
N LEU A 94 8.41 5.50 0.28
CA LEU A 94 7.61 4.87 -0.79
C LEU A 94 7.03 5.88 -1.78
N ASN A 95 6.45 6.98 -1.32
CA ASN A 95 5.86 7.98 -2.22
C ASN A 95 6.94 8.75 -2.99
N GLU A 96 8.12 8.94 -2.40
CA GLU A 96 9.28 9.52 -3.10
C GLU A 96 9.78 8.57 -4.18
N MET A 97 9.96 7.29 -3.85
CA MET A 97 10.37 6.28 -4.82
C MET A 97 9.37 6.12 -5.98
N ILE A 98 8.06 6.13 -5.69
CA ILE A 98 7.01 6.13 -6.71
C ILE A 98 7.18 7.33 -7.66
N LYS A 99 7.34 8.54 -7.13
CA LYS A 99 7.53 9.74 -7.95
C LYS A 99 8.80 9.66 -8.80
N THR A 100 9.88 9.09 -8.28
CA THR A 100 11.13 8.88 -9.02
C THR A 100 10.94 7.89 -10.17
N ILE A 101 10.12 6.86 -10.01
CA ILE A 101 9.79 5.93 -11.09
C ILE A 101 8.86 6.60 -12.11
N GLU A 102 7.84 7.32 -11.65
CA GLU A 102 6.85 7.99 -12.51
C GLU A 102 7.43 9.17 -13.30
N SER A 103 8.49 9.81 -12.82
CA SER A 103 9.14 10.92 -13.52
C SER A 103 9.96 10.47 -14.73
N ASP A 104 10.33 9.19 -14.82
CA ASP A 104 11.01 8.64 -15.99
C ASP A 104 10.02 8.29 -17.10
N SER A 105 9.89 9.19 -18.07
CA SER A 105 9.05 9.03 -19.27
C SER A 105 9.37 7.79 -20.12
N LYS A 106 10.57 7.20 -20.01
CA LYS A 106 11.00 6.04 -20.80
C LYS A 106 10.73 4.71 -20.10
N ALA A 107 10.40 4.73 -18.81
CA ALA A 107 10.15 3.52 -18.04
C ALA A 107 8.86 2.81 -18.52
N PRO A 108 8.85 1.47 -18.63
CA PRO A 108 7.66 0.71 -19.01
C PRO A 108 6.69 0.60 -17.82
N LEU A 109 5.91 1.66 -17.56
CA LEU A 109 5.02 1.76 -16.39
C LEU A 109 3.67 1.06 -16.57
N LEU A 110 3.30 0.73 -17.80
CA LEU A 110 1.99 0.19 -18.15
C LEU A 110 2.08 -1.30 -18.48
N VAL A 111 1.13 -2.07 -17.96
CA VAL A 111 0.89 -3.44 -18.39
C VAL A 111 0.11 -3.40 -19.68
N SER A 112 0.69 -3.94 -20.76
CA SER A 112 0.02 -4.06 -22.05
C SER A 112 -1.00 -5.19 -22.03
N ASP A 113 -2.16 -4.99 -22.65
CA ASP A 113 -3.16 -6.04 -22.87
C ASP A 113 -2.72 -7.04 -23.95
N THR A 114 -1.64 -6.74 -24.69
CA THR A 114 -1.07 -7.55 -25.76
C THR A 114 0.42 -7.78 -25.60
N TRP A 115 0.93 -8.84 -26.23
CA TRP A 115 2.34 -9.19 -26.19
C TRP A 115 3.20 -8.21 -27.00
N VAL A 116 3.99 -7.40 -26.30
CA VAL A 116 4.99 -6.53 -26.93
C VAL A 116 6.37 -7.05 -26.56
N LYS A 117 6.98 -7.87 -27.41
CA LYS A 117 8.34 -8.46 -27.20
C LYS A 117 8.47 -9.11 -25.79
N PRO A 118 7.87 -10.28 -25.55
CA PRO A 118 7.89 -10.92 -24.25
C PRO A 118 9.32 -11.28 -23.83
N ASN A 119 9.60 -11.19 -22.53
CA ASN A 119 10.84 -11.69 -21.94
C ASN A 119 10.96 -13.21 -22.20
N VAL A 120 12.21 -13.69 -22.33
CA VAL A 120 12.52 -15.11 -22.57
C VAL A 120 11.81 -16.00 -21.55
N PHE A 121 11.74 -15.55 -20.29
CA PHE A 121 11.10 -16.31 -19.22
C PHE A 121 9.62 -16.58 -19.45
N ILE A 122 8.94 -15.57 -19.97
CA ILE A 122 7.51 -15.57 -20.21
C ILE A 122 7.20 -16.38 -21.47
N LYS A 123 8.00 -16.23 -22.53
CA LYS A 123 7.86 -16.98 -23.77
C LYS A 123 7.98 -18.49 -23.55
N GLU A 124 8.99 -18.93 -22.80
CA GLU A 124 9.16 -20.35 -22.47
C GLU A 124 8.02 -20.89 -21.62
N THR A 125 7.53 -20.08 -20.67
CA THR A 125 6.38 -20.43 -19.84
C THR A 125 5.11 -20.59 -20.67
N GLN A 126 4.85 -19.66 -21.60
CA GLN A 126 3.69 -19.74 -22.49
C GLN A 126 3.71 -21.02 -23.33
N ILE A 127 4.84 -21.30 -24.01
CA ILE A 127 5.01 -22.50 -24.85
C ILE A 127 4.76 -23.78 -24.03
N PHE A 128 5.24 -23.84 -22.79
CA PHE A 128 5.00 -24.97 -21.91
C PHE A 128 3.51 -25.17 -21.60
N TRP A 129 2.79 -24.10 -21.27
CA TRP A 129 1.38 -24.19 -20.89
C TRP A 129 0.46 -24.50 -22.08
N GLU A 130 0.80 -24.03 -23.28
CA GLU A 130 0.10 -24.40 -24.52
C GLU A 130 0.27 -25.90 -24.84
N ASN A 131 1.49 -26.42 -24.65
CA ASN A 131 1.81 -27.83 -24.88
C ASN A 131 1.34 -28.78 -23.76
N LYS A 132 0.90 -28.26 -22.61
CA LYS A 132 0.43 -29.03 -21.44
C LYS A 132 -0.73 -29.99 -21.77
N LYS A 133 -1.48 -29.73 -22.84
CA LYS A 133 -2.56 -30.61 -23.33
C LYS A 133 -2.06 -31.87 -24.05
N SER A 134 -0.78 -31.95 -24.42
CA SER A 134 -0.29 -32.93 -25.42
C SER A 134 0.78 -33.94 -24.94
N LYS A 135 1.55 -33.70 -23.86
CA LYS A 135 2.69 -34.59 -23.50
C LYS A 135 2.85 -34.88 -22.00
N LYS A 136 3.42 -36.06 -21.68
CA LYS A 136 3.91 -36.45 -20.33
C LYS A 136 5.07 -35.52 -19.93
N LYS A 137 5.03 -35.04 -18.68
CA LYS A 137 6.00 -34.07 -18.13
C LYS A 137 7.36 -34.73 -17.91
N THR A 138 8.45 -34.08 -18.31
CA THR A 138 9.79 -34.40 -17.77
C THR A 138 10.20 -33.40 -16.70
N LYS A 139 11.02 -33.83 -15.73
CA LYS A 139 11.50 -32.98 -14.63
C LYS A 139 12.27 -31.75 -15.13
N ASN A 140 12.98 -31.91 -16.24
CA ASN A 140 13.79 -30.86 -16.89
C ASN A 140 12.96 -29.75 -17.55
N ASP A 141 11.70 -30.04 -17.93
CA ASP A 141 10.79 -29.02 -18.49
C ASP A 141 10.21 -28.10 -17.39
N LEU A 142 10.12 -28.60 -16.16
CA LEU A 142 9.54 -27.87 -15.03
C LEU A 142 10.50 -26.81 -14.48
N GLU A 143 11.81 -27.06 -14.51
CA GLU A 143 12.85 -26.11 -14.08
C GLU A 143 12.98 -24.91 -15.01
N LYS A 144 12.49 -25.02 -16.25
CA LYS A 144 12.53 -23.94 -17.27
C LYS A 144 11.32 -23.02 -17.24
N VAL A 145 10.34 -23.25 -16.37
CA VAL A 145 9.01 -22.62 -16.46
C VAL A 145 8.60 -22.01 -15.14
N LEU A 146 7.92 -20.85 -15.20
CA LEU A 146 7.28 -20.27 -14.02
C LEU A 146 6.02 -21.05 -13.65
N HIS A 147 6.03 -21.70 -12.50
CA HIS A 147 4.89 -22.41 -11.94
C HIS A 147 3.90 -21.41 -11.33
N LEU A 148 2.87 -21.08 -12.10
CA LEU A 148 1.76 -20.23 -11.67
C LEU A 148 0.58 -21.08 -11.19
N ASN A 149 0.12 -20.81 -9.96
CA ASN A 149 -1.10 -21.42 -9.43
C ASN A 149 -2.30 -20.51 -9.73
N VAL A 150 -2.71 -20.50 -11.01
CA VAL A 150 -3.79 -19.66 -11.54
C VAL A 150 -4.73 -20.51 -12.40
N ALA A 151 -5.99 -20.09 -12.51
CA ALA A 151 -6.92 -20.72 -13.43
C ALA A 151 -6.46 -20.53 -14.88
N GLY A 152 -6.70 -21.54 -15.74
CA GLY A 152 -6.27 -21.48 -17.15
C GLY A 152 -6.75 -20.24 -17.90
N LYS A 153 -7.97 -19.76 -17.61
CA LYS A 153 -8.54 -18.53 -18.17
C LYS A 153 -7.76 -17.25 -17.81
N ASN A 154 -7.08 -17.26 -16.67
CA ASN A 154 -6.35 -16.11 -16.13
C ASN A 154 -4.83 -16.21 -16.37
N LEU A 155 -4.35 -17.29 -16.99
CA LEU A 155 -2.93 -17.51 -17.23
C LEU A 155 -2.31 -16.39 -18.08
N ASN A 156 -2.97 -16.00 -19.18
CA ASN A 156 -2.47 -14.93 -20.04
C ASN A 156 -2.31 -13.60 -19.29
N ARG A 157 -3.31 -13.24 -18.48
CA ARG A 157 -3.26 -12.04 -17.63
C ARG A 157 -2.10 -12.09 -16.64
N ALA A 158 -1.89 -13.23 -15.99
CA ALA A 158 -0.79 -13.42 -15.04
C ALA A 158 0.58 -13.28 -15.73
N LEU A 159 0.73 -13.84 -16.93
CA LEU A 159 1.98 -13.77 -17.68
C LEU A 159 2.27 -12.35 -18.21
N LEU A 160 1.25 -11.61 -18.67
CA LEU A 160 1.40 -10.21 -19.08
C LEU A 160 1.82 -9.31 -17.92
N PHE A 161 1.22 -9.50 -16.74
CA PHE A 161 1.63 -8.77 -15.54
C PHE A 161 3.08 -9.07 -15.15
N LEU A 162 3.48 -10.34 -15.15
CA LEU A 162 4.86 -10.72 -14.83
C LEU A 162 5.86 -10.19 -15.86
N ASP A 163 5.50 -10.20 -17.15
CA ASP A 163 6.33 -9.62 -18.22
C ASP A 163 6.58 -8.12 -17.98
N ALA A 164 5.52 -7.36 -17.66
CA ALA A 164 5.65 -5.94 -17.35
C ALA A 164 6.48 -5.69 -16.08
N LEU A 165 6.30 -6.51 -15.04
CA LEU A 165 7.09 -6.45 -13.81
C LEU A 165 8.57 -6.71 -14.06
N ILE A 166 8.89 -7.78 -14.80
CA ILE A 166 10.27 -8.13 -15.16
C ILE A 166 10.89 -6.98 -15.95
N LYS A 167 10.21 -6.48 -16.98
CA LYS A 167 10.73 -5.39 -17.83
C LYS A 167 10.99 -4.11 -17.05
N LEU A 168 10.10 -3.74 -16.13
CA LEU A 168 10.29 -2.55 -15.31
C LEU A 168 11.47 -2.71 -14.35
N LEU A 169 11.64 -3.90 -13.76
CA LEU A 169 12.78 -4.18 -12.89
C LEU A 169 14.11 -4.25 -13.66
N GLU A 170 14.14 -4.90 -14.83
CA GLU A 170 15.31 -4.93 -15.73
C GLU A 170 15.69 -3.52 -16.20
N TYR A 171 14.71 -2.71 -16.60
CA TYR A 171 14.93 -1.32 -17.02
C TYR A 171 15.55 -0.47 -15.89
N ARG A 172 15.21 -0.78 -14.64
CA ARG A 172 15.77 -0.11 -13.45
C ARG A 172 17.13 -0.67 -13.01
N GLY A 173 17.71 -1.58 -13.78
CA GLY A 173 19.05 -2.11 -13.58
C GLY A 173 19.13 -3.38 -12.72
N HIS A 174 17.99 -3.98 -12.39
CA HIS A 174 17.95 -5.17 -11.54
C HIS A 174 18.07 -6.45 -12.34
N GLN A 175 18.68 -7.47 -11.72
CA GLN A 175 18.79 -8.80 -12.32
C GLN A 175 17.67 -9.69 -11.82
N LEU A 176 17.05 -10.44 -12.73
CA LEU A 176 16.04 -11.44 -12.40
C LEU A 176 16.49 -12.82 -12.84
N GLU A 177 16.47 -13.73 -11.88
CA GLU A 177 16.77 -15.15 -12.10
C GLU A 177 15.52 -15.98 -11.82
N ARG A 178 15.48 -17.19 -12.38
CA ARG A 178 14.44 -18.16 -12.00
C ARG A 178 14.83 -18.85 -10.72
N MET A 179 13.86 -19.11 -9.85
CA MET A 179 14.11 -20.00 -8.72
C MET A 179 14.37 -21.43 -9.21
N PRO A 180 15.29 -22.20 -8.56
CA PRO A 180 15.62 -23.57 -8.96
C PRO A 180 14.42 -24.52 -9.05
N GLU A 181 13.35 -24.23 -8.32
CA GLU A 181 12.14 -25.05 -8.28
C GLU A 181 11.03 -24.54 -9.20
N GLY A 182 11.29 -23.52 -10.03
CA GLY A 182 10.31 -22.91 -10.93
C GLY A 182 9.15 -22.18 -10.23
N ARG A 183 9.09 -22.17 -8.90
CA ARG A 183 7.95 -21.63 -8.11
C ARG A 183 7.83 -20.10 -8.11
N GLY A 184 8.78 -19.39 -8.69
CA GLY A 184 8.79 -17.92 -8.68
C GLY A 184 10.01 -17.33 -9.38
N ILE A 185 10.09 -16.01 -9.30
CA ILE A 185 11.21 -15.21 -9.83
C ILE A 185 12.05 -14.77 -8.64
N LEU A 186 13.36 -14.86 -8.77
CA LEU A 186 14.32 -14.33 -7.84
C LEU A 186 14.76 -12.94 -8.35
N PHE A 187 14.37 -11.91 -7.63
CA PHE A 187 14.87 -10.56 -7.82
C PHE A 187 16.18 -10.41 -7.06
N THR A 188 17.24 -10.05 -7.78
CA THR A 188 18.59 -9.94 -7.22
C THR A 188 19.12 -8.51 -7.39
N THR A 189 19.53 -7.92 -6.27
CA THR A 189 20.17 -6.60 -6.20
C THR A 189 21.43 -6.70 -5.37
N GLU A 190 22.60 -6.53 -6.00
CA GLU A 190 23.97 -6.61 -5.44
C GLU A 190 24.24 -7.80 -4.47
N HIS A 191 23.62 -7.83 -3.28
CA HIS A 191 23.75 -8.89 -2.27
C HIS A 191 22.43 -9.42 -1.67
N ILE A 192 21.29 -9.06 -2.25
CA ILE A 192 19.95 -9.40 -1.72
C ILE A 192 19.16 -10.16 -2.75
N LYS A 193 18.47 -11.17 -2.26
CA LYS A 193 17.62 -12.07 -3.01
C LYS A 193 16.20 -11.96 -2.45
N ILE A 194 15.27 -11.51 -3.28
CA ILE A 194 13.84 -11.43 -2.95
C ILE A 194 13.11 -12.41 -3.86
N SER A 195 12.40 -13.38 -3.28
CA SER A 195 11.57 -14.28 -4.07
C SER A 195 10.21 -13.64 -4.32
N ILE A 196 9.75 -13.71 -5.57
CA ILE A 196 8.47 -13.17 -6.04
C ILE A 196 7.61 -14.35 -6.53
N HIS A 197 6.42 -14.47 -5.95
CA HIS A 197 5.45 -15.51 -6.26
C HIS A 197 4.09 -14.91 -6.63
N LEU A 198 3.54 -15.31 -7.76
CA LEU A 198 2.20 -14.90 -8.20
C LEU A 198 1.26 -16.11 -8.15
N ARG A 199 0.12 -15.96 -7.48
CA ARG A 199 -0.93 -16.99 -7.39
C ARG A 199 -2.32 -16.38 -7.48
N GLU A 200 -3.32 -17.17 -7.83
CA GLU A 200 -4.72 -16.77 -7.76
C GLU A 200 -5.31 -17.17 -6.40
N ALA A 201 -6.15 -16.32 -5.82
CA ALA A 201 -6.79 -16.60 -4.55
C ALA A 201 -7.81 -17.73 -4.72
N LEU A 202 -7.80 -18.66 -3.78
CA LEU A 202 -8.73 -19.78 -3.73
C LEU A 202 -9.82 -19.49 -2.71
N LYS A 203 -11.07 -19.72 -3.10
CA LYS A 203 -12.22 -19.74 -2.21
C LYS A 203 -12.51 -21.19 -1.84
N ARG A 204 -12.42 -21.49 -0.54
CA ARG A 204 -12.84 -22.77 0.01
C ARG A 204 -14.35 -22.86 0.02
N ILE A 205 -14.89 -23.95 -0.52
CA ILE A 205 -16.30 -24.33 -0.43
C ILE A 205 -16.36 -25.48 0.58
N PRO A 206 -17.10 -25.30 1.69
CA PRO A 206 -17.23 -26.35 2.68
C PRO A 206 -17.89 -27.58 2.05
N PRO A 207 -17.50 -28.79 2.48
CA PRO A 207 -18.13 -30.01 1.99
C PRO A 207 -19.64 -29.98 2.25
N LYS A 208 -20.42 -30.52 1.31
CA LYS A 208 -21.82 -30.88 1.57
C LYS A 208 -21.85 -32.14 2.44
N PHE A 209 -23.00 -32.44 3.06
CA PHE A 209 -23.19 -33.55 4.02
C PHE A 209 -22.65 -34.93 3.56
N ASP A 210 -22.47 -35.15 2.25
CA ASP A 210 -21.95 -36.40 1.64
C ASP A 210 -20.51 -36.32 1.09
N GLN A 211 -19.79 -35.21 1.27
CA GLN A 211 -18.40 -35.05 0.82
C GLN A 211 -17.46 -34.95 2.03
N GLU A 212 -16.36 -35.70 2.04
CA GLU A 212 -15.36 -35.60 3.12
C GLU A 212 -14.42 -34.39 2.94
N ASN A 213 -14.21 -33.94 1.70
CA ASN A 213 -13.22 -32.93 1.36
C ASN A 213 -13.84 -31.60 0.94
N ALA A 214 -13.22 -30.49 1.37
CA ALA A 214 -13.58 -29.16 0.91
C ALA A 214 -13.07 -28.93 -0.52
N GLU A 215 -13.91 -28.33 -1.35
CA GLU A 215 -13.52 -27.92 -2.70
C GLU A 215 -12.88 -26.53 -2.69
N TYR A 216 -11.97 -26.28 -3.63
CA TYR A 216 -11.30 -24.99 -3.78
C TYR A 216 -11.51 -24.45 -5.19
N ILE A 217 -12.10 -23.26 -5.29
CA ILE A 217 -12.34 -22.61 -6.59
C ILE A 217 -11.51 -21.34 -6.69
N PHE A 218 -10.88 -21.18 -7.84
CA PHE A 218 -10.19 -19.97 -8.24
C PHE A 218 -11.14 -18.77 -8.35
N THR A 219 -10.80 -17.67 -7.66
CA THR A 219 -11.69 -16.51 -7.50
C THR A 219 -11.60 -15.48 -8.62
N GLY A 220 -10.51 -15.46 -9.39
CA GLY A 220 -10.14 -14.38 -10.31
C GLY A 220 -9.14 -13.39 -9.72
N ASP A 221 -9.03 -13.31 -8.39
CA ASP A 221 -8.18 -12.34 -7.71
C ASP A 221 -6.73 -12.82 -7.66
N PHE A 222 -5.79 -11.99 -8.11
CA PHE A 222 -4.36 -12.30 -7.97
C PHE A 222 -3.81 -11.93 -6.59
N ILE A 223 -2.80 -12.70 -6.18
CA ILE A 223 -2.00 -12.48 -4.98
C ILE A 223 -0.55 -12.51 -5.40
N LEU A 224 0.12 -11.36 -5.28
CA LEU A 224 1.56 -11.25 -5.39
C LEU A 224 2.17 -11.34 -4.00
N GLN A 225 3.02 -12.33 -3.78
CA GLN A 225 3.76 -12.53 -2.54
C GLN A 225 5.24 -12.31 -2.80
N ILE A 226 5.89 -11.59 -1.89
CA ILE A 226 7.34 -11.45 -1.86
C ILE A 226 7.88 -11.94 -0.54
N LYS A 227 9.06 -12.57 -0.58
CA LYS A 227 9.76 -13.07 0.61
C LYS A 227 11.25 -12.75 0.54
N THR A 228 11.80 -12.31 1.65
CA THR A 228 13.25 -12.18 1.86
C THR A 228 13.55 -12.43 3.33
N GLY A 229 14.47 -13.35 3.64
CA GLY A 229 14.69 -13.78 5.03
C GLY A 229 13.40 -14.19 5.75
N SER A 230 13.11 -13.52 6.87
CA SER A 230 11.86 -13.65 7.64
C SER A 230 10.74 -12.70 7.19
N TYR A 231 11.07 -11.70 6.36
CA TYR A 231 10.11 -10.73 5.85
C TYR A 231 9.24 -11.35 4.76
N MET A 232 7.92 -11.18 4.90
CA MET A 232 6.94 -11.59 3.91
C MET A 232 5.91 -10.48 3.71
N LYS A 233 5.65 -10.13 2.45
CA LYS A 233 4.61 -9.18 2.08
C LYS A 233 3.74 -9.77 0.99
N GLU A 234 2.43 -9.57 1.13
CA GLU A 234 1.45 -9.97 0.12
C GLU A 234 0.63 -8.76 -0.32
N TRP A 235 0.35 -8.69 -1.63
CA TRP A 235 -0.66 -7.85 -2.24
C TRP A 235 -1.74 -8.75 -2.81
N ARG A 236 -2.97 -8.60 -2.33
CA ARG A 236 -4.14 -9.28 -2.87
C ARG A 236 -5.00 -8.28 -3.63
N GLU A 237 -5.47 -8.70 -4.80
CA GLU A 237 -6.44 -7.93 -5.56
C GLU A 237 -7.75 -7.74 -4.81
N GLY A 238 -8.33 -6.56 -4.99
CA GLY A 238 -9.64 -6.23 -4.47
C GLY A 238 -10.32 -5.29 -5.46
N ARG A 239 -10.51 -4.03 -5.07
CA ARG A 239 -11.07 -3.00 -5.98
C ARG A 239 -10.06 -2.48 -7.00
N ILE A 240 -8.78 -2.61 -6.70
CA ILE A 240 -7.68 -2.17 -7.56
C ILE A 240 -6.94 -3.44 -8.00
N SER A 241 -6.66 -3.53 -9.29
CA SER A 241 -5.95 -4.65 -9.89
C SER A 241 -4.43 -4.48 -9.75
N LEU A 242 -3.68 -5.57 -9.77
CA LEU A 242 -2.22 -5.54 -9.61
C LEU A 242 -1.53 -4.72 -10.70
N GLU A 243 -2.08 -4.73 -11.92
CA GLU A 243 -1.56 -3.98 -13.06
C GLU A 243 -1.53 -2.47 -12.80
N LYS A 244 -2.52 -1.95 -12.06
CA LYS A 244 -2.60 -0.52 -11.70
C LYS A 244 -1.64 -0.12 -10.59
N ILE A 245 -1.11 -1.07 -9.84
CA ILE A 245 -0.18 -0.82 -8.72
C ILE A 245 1.22 -1.34 -9.02
N LEU A 246 1.55 -1.57 -10.28
CA LEU A 246 2.87 -2.03 -10.73
C LEU A 246 4.00 -1.15 -10.18
N VAL A 247 3.88 0.17 -10.34
CA VAL A 247 4.88 1.13 -9.85
C VAL A 247 5.03 1.10 -8.33
N PRO A 248 3.95 1.18 -7.52
CA PRO A 248 4.04 0.98 -6.08
C PRO A 248 4.70 -0.35 -5.65
N ILE A 249 4.48 -1.43 -6.40
CA ILE A 249 5.10 -2.74 -6.12
C ILE A 249 6.61 -2.66 -6.33
N VAL A 250 7.07 -2.13 -7.47
CA VAL A 250 8.49 -1.97 -7.77
C VAL A 250 9.17 -1.04 -6.77
N ALA A 251 8.55 0.11 -6.47
CA ALA A 251 9.04 1.04 -5.46
C ALA A 251 9.23 0.36 -4.10
N LYS A 252 8.29 -0.49 -3.69
CA LYS A 252 8.40 -1.21 -2.41
C LYS A 252 9.46 -2.30 -2.43
N LEU A 253 9.63 -3.00 -3.55
CA LEU A 253 10.71 -4.00 -3.73
C LEU A 253 12.09 -3.37 -3.54
N GLU A 254 12.33 -2.23 -4.19
CA GLU A 254 13.61 -1.51 -4.07
C GLU A 254 13.86 -0.99 -2.66
N LEU A 255 12.80 -0.50 -1.98
CA LEU A 255 12.93 -0.08 -0.59
C LEU A 255 13.26 -1.25 0.34
N ILE A 256 12.64 -2.41 0.15
CA ILE A 256 12.96 -3.61 0.94
C ILE A 256 14.39 -4.05 0.69
N ALA A 257 14.85 -4.01 -0.56
CA ALA A 257 16.24 -4.29 -0.88
C ALA A 257 17.19 -3.31 -0.18
N ALA A 258 16.90 -2.00 -0.20
CA ALA A 258 17.73 -1.03 0.51
C ALA A 258 17.73 -1.24 2.04
N GLU A 259 16.57 -1.51 2.64
CA GLU A 259 16.41 -1.78 4.09
C GLU A 259 17.22 -3.04 4.51
N GLU A 260 17.13 -4.13 3.75
CA GLU A 260 17.86 -5.37 4.00
C GLU A 260 19.38 -5.21 3.81
N GLN A 261 19.82 -4.32 2.90
CA GLN A 261 21.24 -4.08 2.66
C GLN A 261 21.86 -3.39 3.87
N GLN A 262 21.23 -2.31 4.33
CA GLN A 262 21.65 -1.59 5.53
C GLN A 262 21.68 -2.50 6.76
N TRP A 263 20.70 -3.39 6.90
CA TRP A 263 20.67 -4.34 8.01
C TRP A 263 21.84 -5.33 7.99
N LYS A 264 22.22 -5.84 6.80
CA LYS A 264 23.40 -6.71 6.66
C LYS A 264 24.71 -5.98 6.92
N GLU A 265 24.85 -4.75 6.44
CA GLU A 265 26.04 -3.93 6.65
C GLU A 265 26.25 -3.65 8.15
N THR A 266 25.21 -3.17 8.83
CA THR A 266 25.24 -2.91 10.29
C THR A 266 25.48 -4.17 11.13
N ALA A 267 24.90 -5.32 10.74
CA ALA A 267 25.15 -6.59 11.42
C ALA A 267 26.62 -7.05 11.23
N CYS A 268 27.20 -6.83 10.06
CA CYS A 268 28.60 -7.14 9.78
C CYS A 268 29.55 -6.27 10.62
N GLU A 269 29.32 -4.96 10.67
CA GLU A 269 30.09 -4.01 11.48
C GLU A 269 30.07 -4.39 12.98
N THR A 270 28.88 -4.69 13.52
CA THR A 270 28.74 -5.10 14.93
C THR A 270 29.53 -6.37 15.24
N SER A 271 29.54 -7.34 14.30
CA SER A 271 30.28 -8.60 14.47
C SER A 271 31.81 -8.45 14.39
N LEU A 272 32.29 -7.41 13.71
CA LEU A 272 33.71 -7.06 13.64
C LEU A 272 34.15 -6.36 14.92
N ASP A 273 33.33 -5.44 15.44
CA ASP A 273 33.60 -4.72 16.69
C ASP A 273 33.62 -5.64 17.92
N GLU A 274 32.79 -6.69 17.94
CA GLU A 274 32.81 -7.70 19.01
C GLU A 274 34.07 -8.58 18.97
N LYS A 275 34.60 -8.87 17.78
CA LYS A 275 35.85 -9.63 17.61
C LYS A 275 37.07 -8.81 18.04
N VAL A 276 37.09 -7.52 17.72
CA VAL A 276 38.18 -6.61 18.13
C VAL A 276 38.18 -6.35 19.65
N LYS A 277 37.03 -6.46 20.33
CA LYS A 277 36.94 -6.34 21.80
C LYS A 277 37.28 -7.62 22.57
N THR A 278 37.38 -8.76 21.88
CA THR A 278 37.67 -10.07 22.50
C THR A 278 39.11 -10.54 22.26
N GLU A 279 39.91 -9.78 21.51
CA GLU A 279 41.38 -9.88 21.41
C GLU A 279 42.08 -8.87 22.32
#